data_AF-A0A8X6Z1L8-F1
#
_entry.id   AF-A0A8X6Z1L8-F1
#
_cell.length_a   1.000
_cell.length_b   1.000
_cell.length_c   1.000
_cell.angle_alpha   90.00
_cell.angle_beta   90.00
_cell.angle_gamma   90.00
#
_symmetry.space_group_name_H-M   'P 1'
#
loop_
_entity.id
_entity.type
_entity.pdbx_description
1 polymer ?
#
loop_
_entity_poly.entity_id
_entity_poly.type
_entity_poly.pdbx_seq_one_letter_code
_entity_poly.pdbx_strand_id
1 'polypeptide(L)'
;MKKSLKLLIFLSILGSAFSIFAEHHEIFDVVENADYERIKLLVEEDPESVNFVDERGVNPLFKLCERLGDEEDLDKREILEKIFKFLILYVVVDVNVVETRLPGFSVLQVAVYKNIPHHLVKLLVNNGADVSYVNSFGDSILDTAIIKYNAIEMPYFKELGKTYNYLMKVDAKFTEKFLDEFQEKIDLQSEVIENLKNTITFLKSRGATSMELIQ
;
A
#
# COMPACT_ATOMS: atom_id res chain seq x y z
N MET A 1 9.90 30.20 51.48
CA MET A 1 10.22 28.95 50.74
C MET A 1 9.40 27.79 51.32
N LYS A 2 8.84 26.92 50.45
CA LYS A 2 8.06 25.70 50.74
C LYS A 2 6.52 25.76 50.86
N LYS A 3 5.82 26.65 50.15
CA LYS A 3 4.37 26.44 49.85
C LYS A 3 3.94 26.67 48.38
N SER A 4 4.86 27.00 47.48
CA SER A 4 4.57 27.18 46.04
C SER A 4 4.93 25.97 45.16
N LEU A 5 5.37 24.83 45.74
CA LEU A 5 5.84 23.66 44.97
C LEU A 5 4.79 22.55 44.80
N LYS A 6 3.54 22.75 45.24
CA LYS A 6 2.43 21.81 44.98
C LYS A 6 1.48 22.24 43.85
N LEU A 7 1.70 23.41 43.24
CA LEU A 7 0.92 23.87 42.08
C LEU A 7 1.58 23.53 40.73
N LEU A 8 2.80 22.98 40.74
CA LEU A 8 3.57 22.65 39.53
C LEU A 8 3.52 21.17 39.10
N ILE A 9 2.73 20.34 39.78
CA ILE A 9 2.49 18.94 39.38
C ILE A 9 1.07 18.75 38.83
N PHE A 10 0.23 19.80 38.82
CA PHE A 10 -1.12 19.75 38.23
C PHE A 10 -1.23 20.39 36.84
N LEU A 11 -0.11 20.82 36.24
CA LEU A 11 -0.05 21.28 34.84
C LEU A 11 0.49 20.22 33.86
N SER A 12 0.87 19.03 34.35
CA SER A 12 1.26 17.91 33.49
C SER A 12 0.06 17.03 33.04
N ILE A 13 -1.17 17.43 33.37
CA ILE A 13 -2.42 16.74 32.96
C ILE A 13 -3.36 17.70 32.20
N LEU A 14 -2.79 18.71 31.54
CA LEU A 14 -3.45 19.42 30.42
C LEU A 14 -2.86 19.01 29.07
N GLY A 15 -2.18 17.87 29.02
CA GLY A 15 -1.73 17.19 27.80
C GLY A 15 -2.76 16.21 27.21
N SER A 16 -4.02 16.24 27.65
CA SER A 16 -5.06 15.31 27.17
C SER A 16 -6.39 16.01 26.85
N ALA A 17 -6.34 17.28 26.44
CA ALA A 17 -7.45 17.97 25.79
C ALA A 17 -7.07 18.51 24.39
N PHE A 18 -5.94 18.07 23.83
CA PHE A 18 -5.60 18.28 22.43
C PHE A 18 -5.99 17.03 21.62
N SER A 19 -7.25 16.97 21.28
CA SER A 19 -7.71 16.33 20.04
C SER A 19 -8.81 17.24 19.56
N ILE A 20 -8.67 17.81 18.36
CA ILE A 20 -9.78 18.14 17.43
C ILE A 20 -9.29 18.80 16.12
N PHE A 21 -8.05 19.26 16.00
CA PHE A 21 -7.50 19.60 14.68
C PHE A 21 -6.35 18.66 14.38
N ALA A 22 -6.59 17.64 13.56
CA ALA A 22 -5.50 17.06 12.78
C ALA A 22 -4.82 18.24 12.07
N GLU A 23 -3.51 18.39 12.21
CA GLU A 23 -2.80 19.45 11.51
C GLU A 23 -2.99 19.19 10.01
N HIS A 24 -3.76 20.06 9.36
CA HIS A 24 -3.96 19.97 7.93
C HIS A 24 -2.64 20.33 7.26
N HIS A 25 -1.93 19.34 6.71
CA HIS A 25 -0.65 19.57 6.08
C HIS A 25 -0.82 19.95 4.61
N GLU A 26 -0.24 21.09 4.21
CA GLU A 26 -0.32 21.65 2.84
C GLU A 26 0.08 20.64 1.75
N ILE A 27 0.97 19.69 2.07
CA ILE A 27 1.41 18.66 1.14
C ILE A 27 0.25 17.81 0.58
N PHE A 28 -0.83 17.61 1.34
CA PHE A 28 -2.01 16.91 0.85
C PHE A 28 -2.80 17.72 -0.18
N ASP A 29 -2.94 19.04 0.03
CA ASP A 29 -3.57 19.95 -0.95
C ASP A 29 -2.80 19.98 -2.25
N VAL A 30 -1.48 19.96 -2.16
CA VAL A 30 -0.58 19.99 -3.32
C VAL A 30 -0.72 18.72 -4.16
N VAL A 31 -0.86 17.55 -3.51
CA VAL A 31 -1.19 16.30 -4.20
C VAL A 31 -2.58 16.36 -4.83
N GLU A 32 -3.58 16.87 -4.11
CA GLU A 32 -4.96 16.98 -4.61
C GLU A 32 -5.08 17.90 -5.84
N ASN A 33 -4.30 18.99 -5.84
CA ASN A 33 -4.26 19.98 -6.91
C ASN A 33 -3.29 19.63 -8.04
N ALA A 34 -2.54 18.52 -7.94
CA ALA A 34 -1.49 18.14 -8.88
C ALA A 34 -0.44 19.25 -9.09
N ASP A 35 0.00 19.91 -8.03
CA ASP A 35 0.98 21.00 -8.12
C ASP A 35 2.42 20.47 -7.95
N TYR A 36 3.03 20.10 -9.08
CA TYR A 36 4.38 19.53 -9.09
C TYR A 36 5.48 20.51 -8.67
N GLU A 37 5.34 21.80 -8.92
CA GLU A 37 6.39 22.75 -8.51
C GLU A 37 6.28 23.03 -7.01
N ARG A 38 5.06 23.18 -6.48
CA ARG A 38 4.88 23.37 -5.04
C ARG A 38 5.30 22.16 -4.23
N ILE A 39 5.06 20.93 -4.71
CA ILE A 39 5.49 19.75 -3.95
C ILE A 39 7.00 19.68 -3.79
N LYS A 40 7.75 20.07 -4.82
CA LYS A 40 9.22 20.09 -4.75
C LYS A 40 9.70 21.12 -3.73
N LEU A 41 9.12 22.31 -3.74
CA LEU A 41 9.44 23.35 -2.77
C LEU A 41 9.14 22.90 -1.34
N LEU A 42 7.97 22.29 -1.09
CA LEU A 42 7.61 21.79 0.23
C LEU A 42 8.57 20.69 0.72
N VAL A 43 8.97 19.76 -0.17
CA VAL A 43 9.93 18.70 0.18
C VAL A 43 11.34 19.26 0.41
N GLU A 44 11.74 20.33 -0.28
CA GLU A 44 13.00 21.03 -0.04
C GLU A 44 12.99 21.78 1.30
N GLU A 45 11.85 22.37 1.67
CA GLU A 45 11.66 23.09 2.94
C GLU A 45 11.57 22.14 4.13
N ASP A 46 10.84 21.03 3.98
CA ASP A 46 10.65 19.99 4.98
C ASP A 46 10.57 18.59 4.33
N PRO A 47 11.70 17.87 4.25
CA PRO A 47 11.74 16.54 3.64
C PRO A 47 10.85 15.50 4.34
N GLU A 48 10.59 15.64 5.64
CA GLU A 48 9.78 14.68 6.41
C GLU A 48 8.28 14.85 6.13
N SER A 49 7.87 15.97 5.54
CA SER A 49 6.47 16.25 5.22
C SER A 49 5.81 15.18 4.34
N VAL A 50 6.59 14.49 3.50
CA VAL A 50 6.11 13.37 2.66
C VAL A 50 5.63 12.17 3.46
N ASN A 51 5.96 12.09 4.75
CA ASN A 51 5.59 11.01 5.66
C ASN A 51 4.56 11.45 6.71
N PHE A 52 4.09 12.70 6.68
CA PHE A 52 2.95 13.11 7.51
C PHE A 52 1.72 12.28 7.17
N VAL A 53 0.87 12.04 8.15
CA VAL A 53 -0.35 11.25 7.99
C VAL A 53 -1.57 12.11 8.25
N ASP A 54 -2.61 11.93 7.42
CA ASP A 54 -3.91 12.59 7.60
C ASP A 54 -4.74 11.91 8.71
N GLU A 55 -5.99 12.33 8.91
CA GLU A 55 -6.91 11.72 9.88
C GLU A 55 -7.36 10.29 9.55
N ARG A 56 -6.99 9.76 8.38
CA ARG A 56 -7.14 8.34 8.01
C ARG A 56 -5.87 7.56 8.28
N GLY A 57 -4.81 8.24 8.74
CA GLY A 57 -3.51 7.65 9.00
C GLY A 57 -2.73 7.36 7.71
N VAL A 58 -3.09 8.01 6.60
CA VAL A 58 -2.41 7.79 5.31
C VAL A 58 -1.52 8.96 4.94
N ASN A 59 -0.43 8.67 4.25
CA ASN A 59 0.54 9.68 3.82
C ASN A 59 0.21 10.25 2.42
N PRO A 60 0.90 11.33 1.99
CA PRO A 60 0.73 11.91 0.67
C PRO A 60 0.87 10.92 -0.49
N LEU A 61 1.75 9.92 -0.38
CA LEU A 61 1.90 8.88 -1.40
C LEU A 61 0.65 8.00 -1.53
N PHE A 62 0.04 7.61 -0.41
CA PHE A 62 -1.23 6.90 -0.42
C PHE A 62 -2.33 7.76 -1.08
N LYS A 63 -2.45 9.03 -0.68
CA LYS A 63 -3.44 9.95 -1.25
C LYS A 63 -3.23 10.15 -2.75
N LEU A 64 -1.98 10.23 -3.18
CA LEU A 64 -1.59 10.32 -4.57
C LEU A 64 -2.02 9.08 -5.36
N CYS A 65 -1.94 7.88 -4.76
CA CYS A 65 -2.46 6.65 -5.38
C CYS A 65 -3.97 6.71 -5.61
N GLU A 66 -4.74 7.16 -4.61
CA GLU A 66 -6.18 7.36 -4.77
C GLU A 66 -6.48 8.33 -5.90
N ARG A 67 -5.79 9.49 -5.88
CA ARG A 67 -6.03 10.55 -6.84
C ARG A 67 -5.68 10.15 -8.27
N LEU A 68 -4.56 9.43 -8.46
CA LEU A 68 -4.14 8.90 -9.75
C LEU A 68 -5.14 7.94 -10.40
N GLY A 69 -5.87 7.16 -9.59
CA GLY A 69 -6.86 6.21 -10.11
C GLY A 69 -8.22 6.83 -10.38
N ASP A 70 -8.55 7.92 -9.69
CA ASP A 70 -9.81 8.63 -9.85
C ASP A 70 -9.71 9.81 -10.84
N GLU A 71 -8.50 10.19 -11.26
CA GLU A 71 -8.30 11.30 -12.21
C GLU A 71 -8.61 10.90 -13.67
N GLU A 72 -9.56 11.62 -14.26
CA GLU A 72 -10.00 11.47 -15.64
C GLU A 72 -9.27 12.44 -16.60
N ASP A 73 -8.81 13.58 -16.08
CA ASP A 73 -8.04 14.57 -16.83
C ASP A 73 -6.61 14.05 -17.09
N LEU A 74 -6.29 13.79 -18.36
CA LEU A 74 -5.02 13.22 -18.78
C LEU A 74 -3.82 14.12 -18.45
N ASP A 75 -3.98 15.45 -18.53
CA ASP A 75 -2.91 16.39 -18.25
C ASP A 75 -2.59 16.39 -16.76
N LYS A 76 -3.64 16.40 -15.91
CA LYS A 76 -3.46 16.25 -14.45
C LYS A 76 -2.87 14.91 -14.09
N ARG A 77 -3.30 13.84 -14.76
CA ARG A 77 -2.77 12.49 -14.53
C ARG A 77 -1.28 12.43 -14.82
N GLU A 78 -0.81 13.03 -15.91
CA GLU A 78 0.63 13.09 -16.22
C GLU A 78 1.40 13.81 -15.10
N ILE A 79 0.85 14.90 -14.57
CA ILE A 79 1.47 15.63 -13.47
C ILE A 79 1.49 14.78 -12.18
N LEU A 80 0.40 14.11 -11.84
CA LEU A 80 0.35 13.19 -10.69
C LEU A 80 1.34 12.04 -10.86
N GLU A 81 1.51 11.48 -12.06
CA GLU A 81 2.54 10.46 -12.31
C GLU A 81 3.96 11.02 -12.13
N LYS A 82 4.17 12.28 -12.51
CA LYS A 82 5.45 12.99 -12.32
C LYS A 82 5.73 13.20 -10.84
N ILE A 83 4.73 13.60 -10.06
CA ILE A 83 4.81 13.71 -8.59
C ILE A 83 5.14 12.34 -7.98
N PHE A 84 4.45 11.29 -8.43
CA PHE A 84 4.66 9.93 -7.94
C PHE A 84 6.10 9.47 -8.13
N LYS A 85 6.61 9.63 -9.37
CA LYS A 85 7.99 9.30 -9.71
C LYS A 85 8.97 10.14 -8.89
N PHE A 86 8.67 11.41 -8.66
CA PHE A 86 9.51 12.28 -7.83
C PHE A 86 9.63 11.75 -6.39
N LEU A 87 8.49 11.51 -5.72
CA LEU A 87 8.46 11.05 -4.34
C LEU A 87 9.15 9.70 -4.15
N ILE A 88 8.95 8.75 -5.07
CA ILE A 88 9.53 7.40 -4.93
C ILE A 88 11.02 7.34 -5.30
N LEU A 89 11.48 8.10 -6.30
CA LEU A 89 12.85 7.97 -6.82
C LEU A 89 13.86 8.90 -6.14
N TYR A 90 13.40 10.01 -5.56
CA TYR A 90 14.28 11.07 -5.08
C TYR A 90 14.06 11.46 -3.62
N VAL A 91 13.05 10.90 -2.96
CA VAL A 91 12.71 11.22 -1.58
C VAL A 91 12.57 9.93 -0.76
N VAL A 92 12.89 10.01 0.53
CA VAL A 92 12.70 8.89 1.46
C VAL A 92 11.25 8.91 1.95
N VAL A 93 10.38 8.19 1.25
CA VAL A 93 8.97 8.05 1.59
C VAL A 93 8.67 6.67 2.15
N ASP A 94 7.86 6.59 3.21
CA ASP A 94 7.34 5.34 3.71
C ASP A 94 6.29 4.78 2.73
N VAL A 95 6.68 3.75 1.99
CA VAL A 95 5.82 3.06 1.01
C VAL A 95 4.91 2.00 1.64
N ASN A 96 5.02 1.77 2.94
CA ASN A 96 4.29 0.72 3.66
C ASN A 96 3.23 1.26 4.62
N VAL A 97 2.87 2.54 4.50
CA VAL A 97 1.76 3.13 5.25
C VAL A 97 0.46 2.38 4.94
N VAL A 98 -0.31 2.14 6.01
CA VAL A 98 -1.60 1.43 5.97
C VAL A 98 -2.68 2.38 6.47
N GLU A 99 -3.78 2.46 5.73
CA GLU A 99 -4.96 3.20 6.16
C GLU A 99 -5.50 2.63 7.49
N THR A 100 -5.80 3.50 8.44
CA THR A 100 -6.30 3.06 9.76
C THR A 100 -7.76 2.65 9.74
N ARG A 101 -8.51 3.12 8.75
CA ARG A 101 -9.92 2.78 8.54
C ARG A 101 -10.03 1.49 7.74
N LEU A 102 -11.09 0.71 8.01
CA LEU A 102 -11.39 -0.49 7.23
C LEU A 102 -11.61 -0.13 5.74
N PRO A 103 -11.06 -0.91 4.79
CA PRO A 103 -10.41 -2.23 4.93
C PRO A 103 -9.00 -2.23 5.55
N GLY A 104 -8.36 -1.07 5.61
CA GLY A 104 -6.97 -0.91 6.01
C GLY A 104 -6.04 -1.32 4.88
N PHE A 105 -6.10 -0.62 3.76
CA PHE A 105 -5.21 -0.89 2.64
C PHE A 105 -3.80 -0.36 2.91
N SER A 106 -2.79 -1.09 2.43
CA SER A 106 -1.46 -0.52 2.22
C SER A 106 -1.41 0.38 0.98
N VAL A 107 -0.35 1.20 0.84
CA VAL A 107 -0.09 1.98 -0.38
C VAL A 107 -0.12 1.10 -1.64
N LEU A 108 0.45 -0.11 -1.56
CA LEU A 108 0.49 -1.04 -2.68
C LEU A 108 -0.91 -1.56 -3.03
N GLN A 109 -1.72 -1.90 -2.02
CA GLN A 109 -3.10 -2.35 -2.23
C GLN A 109 -3.98 -1.26 -2.82
N VAL A 110 -3.91 -0.03 -2.31
CA VAL A 110 -4.67 1.08 -2.91
C VAL A 110 -4.23 1.35 -4.35
N ALA A 111 -2.94 1.27 -4.67
CA ALA A 111 -2.45 1.44 -6.04
C ALA A 111 -3.02 0.41 -7.02
N VAL A 112 -3.13 -0.85 -6.57
CA VAL A 112 -3.74 -1.94 -7.36
C VAL A 112 -5.25 -1.76 -7.46
N TYR A 113 -5.93 -1.48 -6.34
CA TYR A 113 -7.38 -1.27 -6.30
C TYR A 113 -7.82 -0.07 -7.15
N LYS A 114 -7.00 0.97 -7.20
CA LYS A 114 -7.20 2.18 -8.00
C LYS A 114 -6.69 2.05 -9.44
N ASN A 115 -6.18 0.87 -9.82
CA ASN A 115 -5.78 0.55 -11.19
C ASN A 115 -4.72 1.53 -11.75
N ILE A 116 -3.75 1.87 -10.89
CA ILE A 116 -2.62 2.70 -11.28
C ILE A 116 -1.76 1.93 -12.29
N PRO A 117 -1.13 2.60 -13.28
CA PRO A 117 -0.31 1.94 -14.30
C PRO A 117 0.72 0.97 -13.71
N HIS A 118 0.83 -0.21 -14.32
CA HIS A 118 1.71 -1.31 -13.88
C HIS A 118 3.16 -0.87 -13.60
N HIS A 119 3.70 0.06 -14.39
CA HIS A 119 5.07 0.52 -14.22
C HIS A 119 5.28 1.31 -12.91
N LEU A 120 4.25 1.98 -12.39
CA LEU A 120 4.27 2.67 -11.09
C LEU A 120 4.08 1.68 -9.94
N VAL A 121 3.22 0.68 -10.10
CA VAL A 121 3.09 -0.42 -9.12
C VAL A 121 4.41 -1.17 -8.96
N LYS A 122 5.09 -1.46 -10.08
CA LYS A 122 6.44 -2.04 -10.06
C LYS A 122 7.45 -1.15 -9.34
N LEU A 123 7.29 0.17 -9.45
CA LEU A 123 8.17 1.12 -8.77
C LEU A 123 7.98 1.05 -7.25
N LEU A 124 6.75 0.91 -6.75
CA LEU A 124 6.49 0.70 -5.31
C LEU A 124 7.17 -0.57 -4.80
N VAL A 125 6.96 -1.71 -5.48
CA VAL A 125 7.55 -3.00 -5.08
C VAL A 125 9.07 -2.94 -5.08
N ASN A 126 9.67 -2.32 -6.12
CA ASN A 126 11.11 -2.13 -6.18
C ASN A 126 11.67 -1.24 -5.07
N ASN A 127 10.83 -0.38 -4.45
CA ASN A 127 11.20 0.49 -3.34
C ASN A 127 10.73 -0.05 -1.98
N GLY A 128 10.48 -1.36 -1.88
CA GLY A 128 10.27 -2.04 -0.60
C GLY A 128 8.82 -2.08 -0.12
N ALA A 129 7.85 -1.85 -1.01
CA ALA A 129 6.45 -2.08 -0.67
C ALA A 129 6.22 -3.56 -0.30
N ASP A 130 5.57 -3.80 0.84
CA ASP A 130 5.30 -5.12 1.38
C ASP A 130 4.18 -5.81 0.59
N VAL A 131 4.59 -6.77 -0.22
CA VAL A 131 3.70 -7.59 -1.04
C VAL A 131 2.98 -8.68 -0.23
N SER A 132 3.46 -8.96 0.98
CA SER A 132 2.89 -9.96 1.89
C SER A 132 1.84 -9.38 2.83
N TYR A 133 1.66 -8.06 2.84
CA TYR A 133 0.65 -7.41 3.65
C TYR A 133 -0.75 -7.93 3.32
N VAL A 134 -1.50 -8.25 4.39
CA VAL A 134 -2.91 -8.61 4.32
C VAL A 134 -3.72 -7.56 5.09
N ASN A 135 -4.81 -7.09 4.48
CA ASN A 135 -5.66 -6.08 5.10
C ASN A 135 -6.49 -6.66 6.25
N SER A 136 -7.35 -5.84 6.87
CA SER A 136 -8.18 -6.27 8.00
C SER A 136 -9.29 -7.28 7.61
N PHE A 137 -9.55 -7.46 6.31
CA PHE A 137 -10.45 -8.48 5.78
C PHE A 137 -9.72 -9.77 5.38
N GLY A 138 -8.40 -9.82 5.52
CA GLY A 138 -7.58 -10.95 5.10
C GLY A 138 -7.22 -10.94 3.60
N ASP A 139 -7.54 -9.87 2.88
CA ASP A 139 -7.20 -9.74 1.47
C ASP A 139 -5.70 -9.45 1.32
N SER A 140 -5.01 -10.27 0.54
CA SER A 140 -3.67 -9.99 0.04
C SER A 140 -3.69 -8.96 -1.10
N ILE A 141 -2.51 -8.61 -1.60
CA ILE A 141 -2.39 -7.79 -2.82
C ILE A 141 -2.99 -8.49 -4.05
N LEU A 142 -2.91 -9.83 -4.10
CA LEU A 142 -3.48 -10.62 -5.20
C LEU A 142 -5.00 -10.66 -5.12
N ASP A 143 -5.56 -10.85 -3.91
CA ASP A 143 -7.00 -10.75 -3.65
C ASP A 143 -7.53 -9.39 -4.11
N THR A 144 -6.83 -8.31 -3.75
CA THR A 144 -7.18 -6.93 -4.15
C THR A 144 -7.21 -6.78 -5.67
N ALA A 145 -6.22 -7.35 -6.38
CA ALA A 145 -6.18 -7.34 -7.84
C ALA A 145 -7.35 -8.12 -8.47
N ILE A 146 -7.69 -9.28 -7.92
CA ILE A 146 -8.80 -10.12 -8.37
C ILE A 146 -10.14 -9.41 -8.14
N ILE A 147 -10.35 -8.85 -6.96
CA ILE A 147 -11.57 -8.08 -6.63
C ILE A 147 -11.74 -6.93 -7.63
N LYS A 148 -10.67 -6.17 -7.89
CA LYS A 148 -10.72 -5.06 -8.86
C LYS A 148 -10.95 -5.54 -10.29
N TYR A 149 -10.29 -6.63 -10.70
CA TYR A 149 -10.46 -7.22 -12.04
C TYR A 149 -11.89 -7.73 -12.25
N ASN A 150 -12.46 -8.39 -11.24
CA ASN A 150 -13.82 -8.92 -11.30
C ASN A 150 -14.89 -7.82 -11.20
N ALA A 151 -14.64 -6.76 -10.42
CA ALA A 151 -15.55 -5.62 -10.31
C ALA A 151 -15.69 -4.84 -11.63
N ILE A 152 -14.72 -4.99 -12.55
CA ILE A 152 -14.72 -4.38 -13.88
C ILE A 152 -14.87 -5.52 -14.89
N GLU A 153 -16.11 -5.96 -15.15
CA GLU A 153 -16.35 -7.04 -16.12
C GLU A 153 -15.65 -6.80 -17.48
N MET A 154 -14.91 -7.80 -17.99
CA MET A 154 -14.64 -8.04 -19.43
C MET A 154 -13.61 -7.11 -20.17
N PRO A 155 -13.26 -7.42 -21.44
CA PRO A 155 -11.98 -7.96 -21.95
C PRO A 155 -10.91 -6.90 -22.28
N TYR A 156 -11.03 -5.66 -21.80
CA TYR A 156 -10.30 -4.52 -22.36
C TYR A 156 -9.12 -3.99 -21.52
N PHE A 157 -8.90 -4.48 -20.30
CA PHE A 157 -7.92 -3.86 -19.40
C PHE A 157 -6.51 -4.45 -19.47
N LYS A 158 -5.73 -4.00 -20.47
CA LYS A 158 -4.33 -4.40 -20.70
C LYS A 158 -3.39 -4.05 -19.53
N GLU A 159 -3.58 -2.90 -18.88
CA GLU A 159 -2.68 -2.45 -17.80
C GLU A 159 -2.89 -3.23 -16.50
N LEU A 160 -4.14 -3.43 -16.06
CA LEU A 160 -4.48 -4.26 -14.90
C LEU A 160 -4.01 -5.70 -15.11
N GLY A 161 -4.16 -6.26 -16.32
CA GLY A 161 -3.62 -7.58 -16.66
C GLY A 161 -2.09 -7.64 -16.57
N LYS A 162 -1.36 -6.57 -16.93
CA LYS A 162 0.09 -6.50 -16.70
C LYS A 162 0.42 -6.47 -15.22
N THR A 163 -0.29 -5.66 -14.43
CA THR A 163 -0.14 -5.57 -12.97
C THR A 163 -0.38 -6.92 -12.31
N TYR A 164 -1.50 -7.56 -12.60
CA TYR A 164 -1.84 -8.89 -12.11
C TYR A 164 -0.76 -9.92 -12.45
N ASN A 165 -0.35 -10.00 -13.73
CA ASN A 165 0.71 -10.93 -14.15
C ASN A 165 2.06 -10.65 -13.49
N TYR A 166 2.36 -9.39 -13.17
CA TYR A 166 3.56 -9.03 -12.42
C TYR A 166 3.46 -9.47 -10.96
N LEU A 167 2.34 -9.16 -10.29
CA LEU A 167 2.11 -9.56 -8.90
C LEU A 167 2.15 -11.07 -8.73
N MET A 168 1.54 -11.84 -9.64
CA MET A 168 1.65 -13.30 -9.68
C MET A 168 3.11 -13.81 -9.75
N LYS A 169 4.00 -13.08 -10.45
CA LYS A 169 5.43 -13.45 -10.52
C LYS A 169 6.19 -13.05 -9.27
N VAL A 170 5.82 -11.92 -8.67
CA VAL A 170 6.40 -11.45 -7.40
C VAL A 170 6.02 -12.42 -6.28
N ASP A 171 4.76 -12.83 -6.24
CA ASP A 171 4.22 -13.81 -5.31
C ASP A 171 4.85 -15.20 -5.53
N ALA A 172 4.97 -15.66 -6.78
CA ALA A 172 5.67 -16.91 -7.10
C ALA A 172 7.16 -16.92 -6.69
N LYS A 173 7.85 -15.78 -6.79
CA LYS A 173 9.24 -15.64 -6.30
C LYS A 173 9.33 -15.70 -4.77
N PHE A 174 8.27 -15.34 -4.06
CA PHE A 174 8.16 -15.53 -2.62
C PHE A 174 7.98 -17.02 -2.28
N THR A 175 7.26 -17.77 -3.12
CA THR A 175 7.09 -19.23 -2.98
C THR A 175 8.37 -20.02 -3.34
N GLU A 176 9.12 -19.62 -4.38
CA GLU A 176 10.36 -20.30 -4.80
C GLU A 176 11.48 -20.19 -3.75
N LYS A 177 11.67 -19.02 -3.13
CA LYS A 177 12.67 -18.84 -2.06
C LYS A 177 12.31 -19.62 -0.79
N PHE A 178 11.02 -19.80 -0.50
CA PHE A 178 10.52 -20.56 0.65
C PHE A 178 10.62 -22.09 0.44
N LEU A 179 10.52 -22.56 -0.80
CA LEU A 179 10.69 -23.98 -1.16
C LEU A 179 12.16 -24.41 -1.15
N ASP A 180 13.07 -23.56 -1.66
CA ASP A 180 14.50 -23.87 -1.71
C ASP A 180 15.13 -23.96 -0.30
N GLU A 181 14.64 -23.19 0.68
CA GLU A 181 15.09 -23.26 2.09
C GLU A 181 14.49 -24.46 2.87
N PHE A 182 13.36 -25.04 2.43
CA PHE A 182 12.70 -26.19 3.07
C PHE A 182 13.06 -27.55 2.44
N GLN A 183 13.63 -27.58 1.24
CA GLN A 183 14.01 -28.82 0.56
C GLN A 183 15.21 -29.53 1.21
N GLU A 184 16.02 -28.83 2.03
CA GLU A 184 17.25 -29.39 2.63
C GLU A 184 17.04 -30.08 3.99
N LYS A 185 15.86 -29.95 4.60
CA LYS A 185 15.51 -30.60 5.85
C LYS A 185 14.07 -31.07 5.84
N ILE A 186 13.90 -32.34 5.46
CA ILE A 186 13.01 -33.35 6.08
C ILE A 186 12.59 -34.35 5.00
N ASP A 187 12.86 -35.62 5.26
CA ASP A 187 12.37 -36.80 4.55
C ASP A 187 10.88 -37.01 4.88
N LEU A 188 10.00 -36.21 4.26
CA LEU A 188 8.55 -36.39 4.37
C LEU A 188 8.02 -37.11 3.13
N GLN A 189 7.24 -38.15 3.40
CA GLN A 189 6.72 -39.12 2.45
C GLN A 189 5.94 -38.44 1.31
N SER A 190 6.08 -39.05 0.12
CA SER A 190 5.57 -38.62 -1.18
C SER A 190 4.12 -38.11 -1.20
N GLU A 191 3.29 -38.59 -0.29
CA GLU A 191 1.90 -38.19 -0.12
C GLU A 191 1.72 -36.70 0.25
N VAL A 192 2.64 -36.12 1.04
CA VAL A 192 2.55 -34.70 1.45
C VAL A 192 2.92 -33.77 0.29
N ILE A 193 3.92 -34.15 -0.52
CA ILE A 193 4.32 -33.41 -1.73
C ILE A 193 3.22 -33.50 -2.80
N GLU A 194 2.59 -34.65 -2.93
CA GLU A 194 1.50 -34.86 -3.87
C GLU A 194 0.26 -34.05 -3.46
N ASN A 195 -0.04 -33.98 -2.17
CA ASN A 195 -1.08 -33.10 -1.65
C ASN A 195 -0.80 -31.61 -1.93
N LEU A 196 0.44 -31.13 -1.74
CA LEU A 196 0.85 -29.76 -2.08
C LEU A 196 0.73 -29.45 -3.58
N LYS A 197 1.14 -30.39 -4.44
CA LYS A 197 0.98 -30.27 -5.90
C LYS A 197 -0.49 -30.24 -6.31
N ASN A 198 -1.33 -31.02 -5.64
CA ASN A 198 -2.77 -31.05 -5.87
C ASN A 198 -3.43 -29.75 -5.40
N THR A 199 -3.00 -29.18 -4.28
CA THR A 199 -3.46 -27.85 -3.81
C THR A 199 -3.06 -26.74 -4.78
N ILE A 200 -1.83 -26.73 -5.29
CA ILE A 200 -1.37 -25.77 -6.31
C ILE A 200 -2.17 -25.93 -7.62
N THR A 201 -2.48 -27.17 -8.01
CA THR A 201 -3.27 -27.47 -9.22
C THR A 201 -4.75 -27.09 -9.03
N PHE A 202 -5.28 -27.29 -7.82
CA PHE A 202 -6.63 -26.89 -7.42
C PHE A 202 -6.79 -25.36 -7.43
N LEU A 203 -5.84 -24.62 -6.85
CA LEU A 203 -5.81 -23.14 -6.84
C LEU A 203 -5.68 -22.56 -8.27
N LYS A 204 -4.92 -23.23 -9.15
CA LYS A 204 -4.84 -22.92 -10.58
C LYS A 204 -6.15 -23.19 -11.35
N SER A 205 -7.01 -24.08 -10.86
CA SER A 205 -8.22 -24.52 -11.56
C SER A 205 -9.50 -23.74 -11.23
N ARG A 206 -9.51 -22.99 -10.11
CA ARG A 206 -10.67 -22.19 -9.70
C ARG A 206 -10.49 -20.67 -9.80
N GLY A 207 -9.29 -20.15 -10.07
CA GLY A 207 -9.07 -18.69 -10.10
C GLY A 207 -9.50 -18.00 -8.80
N ALA A 208 -9.48 -18.72 -7.68
CA ALA A 208 -9.92 -18.25 -6.38
C ALA A 208 -8.76 -18.40 -5.40
N THR A 209 -8.39 -17.27 -4.82
CA THR A 209 -7.45 -17.06 -3.74
C THR A 209 -8.07 -17.44 -2.38
N SER A 210 -7.16 -17.75 -1.45
CA SER A 210 -7.15 -17.69 0.03
C SER A 210 -8.40 -17.90 0.92
N MET A 211 -9.64 -17.75 0.46
CA MET A 211 -10.81 -17.53 1.33
C MET A 211 -11.80 -18.71 1.50
N GLU A 212 -11.54 -19.91 0.96
CA GLU A 212 -12.28 -21.13 1.35
C GLU A 212 -11.64 -21.86 2.55
N LEU A 213 -10.62 -21.30 3.21
CA LEU A 213 -9.85 -21.98 4.27
C LEU A 213 -10.01 -21.42 5.68
N ILE A 214 -10.96 -20.53 5.93
CA ILE A 214 -11.37 -20.18 7.31
C ILE A 214 -12.90 -20.27 7.45
N GLN A 215 -13.46 -21.46 7.21
CA GLN A 215 -14.47 -22.15 8.03
C GLN A 215 -14.87 -23.50 7.41
#